data_AF-A0A6P7Y4J0-F1
#
_entry.id   AF-A0A6P7Y4J0-F1
#
_cell.length_a   1.000
_cell.length_b   1.000
_cell.length_c   1.000
_cell.angle_alpha   90.00
_cell.angle_beta   90.00
_cell.angle_gamma   90.00
#
_symmetry.space_group_name_H-M   'P 1'
#
loop_
_entity.id
_entity.type
_entity.pdbx_description
1 polymer ?
#
loop_
_entity_poly.entity_id
_entity_poly.type
_entity_poly.pdbx_seq_one_letter_code
_entity_poly.pdbx_strand_id
1 'polypeptide(L)'
;MFAAFDSCPGALLRGFFLVLLSWLFSLSAASVLPPRNETARVARFVAHHCDWGALATVSSHEPVRGRPFANVFSVSDGPLGRGSGVPYFYLSNLEISVQDLQVNPNASLTMSLAQTHYCKKEGYDPQSPLCAHIILSGIVEKVNSTEMDFAKLALFTRHPEMASWPPDHGWFFAKLNITNIWVLDYFGGIKTVSPKDYYNVEP
;
A
#
# COMPACT_ATOMS: atom_id res chain seq x y z
N MET A 1 81.83 12.93 -7.69
CA MET A 1 81.41 13.15 -6.29
C MET A 1 80.66 14.47 -6.25
N PHE A 2 79.35 14.34 -5.97
CA PHE A 2 78.31 15.34 -5.70
C PHE A 2 78.18 16.61 -6.56
N ALA A 3 77.14 16.56 -7.40
CA ALA A 3 76.52 17.69 -8.06
C ALA A 3 75.60 18.45 -7.08
N ALA A 4 75.65 19.77 -7.22
CA ALA A 4 74.63 20.71 -6.75
C ALA A 4 73.31 20.52 -7.52
N PHE A 5 72.19 20.94 -6.95
CA PHE A 5 71.57 22.22 -7.34
C PHE A 5 70.35 22.54 -6.47
N ASP A 6 70.19 23.84 -6.31
CA ASP A 6 69.32 24.60 -5.42
C ASP A 6 67.91 24.87 -6.00
N SER A 7 66.98 25.24 -5.09
CA SER A 7 65.86 26.20 -5.24
C SER A 7 64.43 25.78 -5.70
N CYS A 8 63.48 25.83 -4.73
CA CYS A 8 62.09 26.40 -4.68
C CYS A 8 60.99 26.06 -5.73
N PRO A 9 59.66 26.34 -5.50
CA PRO A 9 58.87 26.55 -4.26
C PRO A 9 57.44 25.89 -4.27
N GLY A 10 56.69 25.94 -3.15
CA GLY A 10 55.21 26.08 -3.19
C GLY A 10 54.31 24.94 -2.68
N ALA A 11 53.52 25.25 -1.64
CA ALA A 11 52.17 24.81 -1.27
C ALA A 11 51.65 23.41 -1.66
N LEU A 12 51.10 22.68 -0.66
CA LEU A 12 49.77 22.05 -0.68
C LEU A 12 49.55 21.18 0.59
N LEU A 13 48.82 21.71 1.58
CA LEU A 13 48.16 20.88 2.58
C LEU A 13 46.95 20.19 1.93
N ARG A 14 47.03 18.88 1.71
CA ARG A 14 45.92 17.94 1.48
C ARG A 14 46.08 16.89 2.57
N GLY A 15 45.11 16.50 3.39
CA GLY A 15 43.67 16.38 3.23
C GLY A 15 43.30 15.19 4.10
N PHE A 16 42.88 15.43 5.35
CA PHE A 16 42.33 14.38 6.21
C PHE A 16 40.85 14.21 5.86
N PHE A 17 40.55 13.13 5.15
CA PHE A 17 39.18 12.71 4.82
C PHE A 17 38.46 12.28 6.11
N LEU A 18 37.63 13.16 6.65
CA LEU A 18 36.57 12.79 7.60
C LEU A 18 35.45 12.13 6.78
N VAL A 19 35.43 10.80 6.74
CA VAL A 19 34.26 10.04 6.23
C VAL A 19 33.19 10.09 7.32
N LEU A 20 32.45 11.20 7.38
CA LEU A 20 31.17 11.26 8.05
C LEU A 20 30.22 10.33 7.29
N LEU A 21 29.92 9.16 7.86
CA LEU A 21 28.73 8.40 7.49
C LEU A 21 27.51 9.27 7.82
N SER A 22 27.08 10.08 6.86
CA SER A 22 25.73 10.59 6.83
C SER A 22 24.82 9.41 6.52
N TRP A 23 24.37 8.74 7.58
CA TRP A 23 23.12 8.02 7.55
C TRP A 23 22.06 9.04 7.15
N LEU A 24 21.75 9.10 5.85
CA LEU A 24 20.51 9.66 5.36
C LEU A 24 19.42 8.74 5.88
N PHE A 25 19.04 8.90 7.15
CA PHE A 25 17.69 8.60 7.56
C PHE A 25 16.81 9.42 6.63
N SER A 26 16.26 8.75 5.61
CA SER A 26 15.08 9.27 4.95
C SER A 26 14.06 9.41 6.07
N LEU A 27 13.92 10.61 6.61
CA LEU A 27 12.73 10.96 7.36
C LEU A 27 11.60 10.79 6.35
N SER A 28 11.00 9.60 6.35
CA SER A 28 9.63 9.44 5.89
C SER A 28 8.88 10.47 6.72
N ALA A 29 8.53 11.59 6.10
CA ALA A 29 7.66 12.57 6.72
C ALA A 29 6.42 11.76 7.11
N ALA A 30 6.20 11.61 8.42
CA ALA A 30 5.03 10.91 8.92
C ALA A 30 3.84 11.63 8.28
N SER A 31 3.19 10.94 7.36
CA SER A 31 2.08 11.49 6.61
C SER A 31 0.98 11.77 7.64
N VAL A 32 0.57 13.04 7.70
CA VAL A 32 -0.44 13.47 8.66
C VAL A 32 -1.79 13.13 8.07
N LEU A 33 -2.67 12.51 8.88
CA LEU A 33 -4.04 12.21 8.45
C LEU A 33 -4.71 13.49 7.90
N PRO A 34 -5.32 13.46 6.70
CA PRO A 34 -6.02 14.61 6.17
C PRO A 34 -7.17 15.08 7.07
N PRO A 35 -7.61 16.34 6.94
CA PRO A 35 -8.80 16.82 7.63
C PRO A 35 -10.00 15.90 7.42
N ARG A 36 -10.71 15.53 8.49
CA ARG A 36 -11.83 14.57 8.46
C ARG A 36 -13.06 15.06 7.67
N ASN A 37 -13.12 16.33 7.32
CA ASN A 37 -14.11 16.87 6.38
C ASN A 37 -13.73 16.58 4.91
N GLU A 38 -12.48 16.24 4.62
CA GLU A 38 -11.97 15.82 3.31
C GLU A 38 -12.05 14.29 3.16
N THR A 39 -13.27 13.75 3.29
CA THR A 39 -13.55 12.31 3.40
C THR A 39 -12.89 11.46 2.30
N ALA A 40 -12.86 11.95 1.06
CA ALA A 40 -12.20 11.24 -0.05
C ALA A 40 -10.67 11.15 0.14
N ARG A 41 -10.04 12.20 0.67
CA ARG A 41 -8.60 12.20 0.98
C ARG A 41 -8.28 11.29 2.16
N VAL A 42 -9.13 11.26 3.19
CA VAL A 42 -9.00 10.26 4.26
C VAL A 42 -9.05 8.84 3.69
N ALA A 43 -9.96 8.56 2.76
CA ALA A 43 -10.04 7.24 2.15
C ALA A 43 -8.77 6.88 1.35
N ARG A 44 -8.27 7.81 0.54
CA ARG A 44 -7.01 7.62 -0.20
C ARG A 44 -5.81 7.46 0.72
N PHE A 45 -5.76 8.24 1.79
CA PHE A 45 -4.73 8.13 2.81
C PHE A 45 -4.73 6.73 3.44
N VAL A 46 -5.88 6.22 3.89
CA VAL A 46 -5.95 4.87 4.48
C VAL A 46 -5.52 3.80 3.47
N ALA A 47 -6.01 3.87 2.22
CA ALA A 47 -5.65 2.92 1.18
C ALA A 47 -4.14 2.93 0.86
N HIS A 48 -3.51 4.11 0.86
CA HIS A 48 -2.08 4.23 0.55
C HIS A 48 -1.17 3.73 1.68
N HIS A 49 -1.59 3.89 2.93
CA HIS A 49 -0.77 3.59 4.11
C HIS A 49 -0.96 2.18 4.66
N CYS A 50 -1.96 1.44 4.19
CA CYS A 50 -2.18 0.05 4.59
C CYS A 50 -1.56 -0.89 3.55
N ASP A 51 -0.59 -1.70 3.97
CA ASP A 51 0.09 -2.66 3.09
C ASP A 51 -0.68 -3.98 2.93
N TRP A 52 -1.74 -4.18 3.71
CA TRP A 52 -2.60 -5.36 3.65
C TRP A 52 -4.03 -4.98 4.04
N GLY A 53 -4.99 -5.85 3.76
CA GLY A 53 -6.37 -5.69 4.20
C GLY A 53 -7.11 -7.02 4.33
N ALA A 54 -8.32 -6.97 4.90
CA ALA A 54 -9.23 -8.10 4.92
C ALA A 54 -10.14 -8.03 3.69
N LEU A 55 -10.01 -9.00 2.78
CA LEU A 55 -10.86 -9.14 1.61
C LEU A 55 -11.97 -10.15 1.93
N ALA A 56 -13.22 -9.70 1.81
CA ALA A 56 -14.39 -10.53 1.93
C ALA A 56 -14.87 -11.01 0.56
N THR A 57 -15.07 -12.32 0.43
CA THR A 57 -15.64 -13.03 -0.73
C THR A 57 -16.88 -13.83 -0.31
N VAL A 58 -17.56 -14.44 -1.29
CA VAL A 58 -18.62 -15.43 -1.04
C VAL A 58 -18.05 -16.82 -1.26
N SER A 59 -18.02 -17.65 -0.22
CA SER A 59 -17.41 -18.97 -0.33
C SER A 59 -18.08 -19.84 -1.39
N SER A 60 -17.28 -20.47 -2.23
CA SER A 60 -17.68 -21.46 -3.24
C SER A 60 -17.49 -22.91 -2.74
N HIS A 61 -16.93 -23.07 -1.53
CA HIS A 61 -16.45 -24.34 -0.99
C HIS A 61 -17.37 -24.91 0.10
N GLU A 62 -17.56 -26.22 0.09
CA GLU A 62 -18.22 -26.91 1.21
C GLU A 62 -17.32 -26.93 2.46
N PRO A 63 -17.87 -26.89 3.69
CA PRO A 63 -19.31 -26.93 4.05
C PRO A 63 -19.96 -25.54 4.19
N VAL A 64 -19.29 -24.47 3.75
CA VAL A 64 -19.68 -23.07 4.00
C VAL A 64 -20.06 -22.33 2.73
N ARG A 65 -20.41 -23.05 1.66
CA ARG A 65 -20.80 -22.48 0.37
C ARG A 65 -21.89 -21.43 0.54
N GLY A 66 -21.72 -20.28 -0.10
CA GLY A 66 -22.62 -19.13 -0.04
C GLY A 66 -22.46 -18.24 1.19
N ARG A 67 -21.61 -18.58 2.16
CA ARG A 67 -21.34 -17.75 3.35
C ARG A 67 -20.28 -16.68 3.06
N PRO A 68 -20.31 -15.54 3.77
CA PRO A 68 -19.22 -14.58 3.71
C PRO A 68 -17.94 -15.22 4.23
N PHE A 69 -16.84 -15.01 3.51
CA PHE A 69 -15.53 -15.52 3.85
C PHE A 69 -14.54 -14.36 3.80
N ALA A 70 -13.78 -14.15 4.87
CA ALA A 70 -12.80 -13.07 4.95
C ALA A 70 -11.40 -13.67 5.04
N ASN A 71 -10.47 -13.17 4.23
CA ASN A 71 -9.07 -13.56 4.28
C ASN A 71 -8.14 -12.35 4.18
N VAL A 72 -6.88 -12.52 4.56
CA VAL A 72 -5.86 -11.45 4.57
C VAL A 72 -5.15 -11.42 3.22
N PHE A 73 -5.06 -10.24 2.63
CA PHE A 73 -4.33 -10.00 1.39
C PHE A 73 -3.36 -8.84 1.54
N SER A 74 -2.13 -9.04 1.05
CA SER A 74 -1.22 -7.92 0.77
C SER A 74 -1.77 -7.07 -0.36
N VAL A 75 -1.69 -5.75 -0.21
CA VAL A 75 -2.23 -4.74 -1.12
C VAL A 75 -1.19 -3.66 -1.35
N SER A 76 -1.23 -3.04 -2.53
CA SER A 76 -0.57 -1.77 -2.78
C SER A 76 -1.39 -0.96 -3.78
N ASP A 77 -1.51 0.34 -3.57
CA ASP A 77 -2.09 1.25 -4.55
C ASP A 77 -1.01 2.02 -5.35
N GLY A 78 0.26 1.79 -5.06
CA GLY A 78 1.38 2.46 -5.71
C GLY A 78 2.66 2.49 -4.87
N PRO A 79 3.79 2.93 -5.44
CA PRO A 79 5.01 3.21 -4.69
C PRO A 79 4.80 4.30 -3.63
N LEU A 80 5.67 4.36 -2.62
CA LEU A 80 5.62 5.42 -1.60
C LEU A 80 5.58 6.82 -2.23
N GLY A 81 4.58 7.62 -1.83
CA GLY A 81 4.37 8.97 -2.35
C GLY A 81 3.71 9.04 -3.73
N ARG A 82 3.29 7.91 -4.31
CA ARG A 82 2.59 7.82 -5.61
C ARG A 82 1.47 6.77 -5.58
N GLY A 83 0.54 6.90 -4.62
CA GLY A 83 -0.62 6.02 -4.52
C GLY A 83 -1.73 6.42 -5.46
N SER A 84 -2.17 5.53 -6.37
CA SER A 84 -3.26 5.79 -7.31
C SER A 84 -4.66 5.61 -6.71
N GLY A 85 -4.76 5.01 -5.52
CA GLY A 85 -6.01 4.54 -4.92
C GLY A 85 -6.53 3.21 -5.46
N VAL A 86 -5.96 2.65 -6.53
CA VAL A 86 -6.39 1.34 -7.05
C VAL A 86 -5.76 0.22 -6.22
N PRO A 87 -6.52 -0.62 -5.49
CA PRO A 87 -5.93 -1.71 -4.72
C PRO A 87 -5.47 -2.82 -5.67
N TYR A 88 -4.15 -2.99 -5.82
CA TYR A 88 -3.57 -4.10 -6.57
C TYR A 88 -3.25 -5.28 -5.64
N PHE A 89 -3.31 -6.48 -6.20
CA PHE A 89 -2.99 -7.75 -5.55
C PHE A 89 -2.08 -8.60 -6.44
N TYR A 90 -1.26 -9.45 -5.82
CA TYR A 90 -0.52 -10.50 -6.49
C TYR A 90 -1.06 -11.85 -6.05
N LEU A 91 -1.77 -12.53 -6.93
CA LEU A 91 -2.67 -13.64 -6.60
C LEU A 91 -2.28 -14.92 -7.32
N SER A 92 -2.66 -16.06 -6.76
CA SER A 92 -2.54 -17.39 -7.38
C SER A 92 -3.89 -18.10 -7.34
N ASN A 93 -4.19 -18.90 -8.37
CA ASN A 93 -5.41 -19.73 -8.39
C ASN A 93 -5.41 -20.82 -7.29
N LEU A 94 -4.28 -21.04 -6.62
CA LEU A 94 -4.19 -21.94 -5.47
C LEU A 94 -4.85 -21.36 -4.21
N GLU A 95 -5.03 -20.04 -4.15
CA GLU A 95 -5.61 -19.35 -3.00
C GLU A 95 -7.15 -19.53 -2.99
N ILE A 96 -7.72 -19.85 -1.81
CA ILE A 96 -9.12 -20.28 -1.69
C ILE A 96 -10.12 -19.16 -2.01
N SER A 97 -9.84 -17.92 -1.61
CA SER A 97 -10.66 -16.77 -1.96
C SER A 97 -10.50 -16.40 -3.44
N VAL A 98 -9.38 -16.69 -4.11
CA VAL A 98 -9.25 -16.56 -5.57
C VAL A 98 -10.17 -17.55 -6.27
N GLN A 99 -10.33 -18.76 -5.75
CA GLN A 99 -11.30 -19.73 -6.27
C GLN A 99 -12.74 -19.24 -6.07
N ASP A 100 -13.04 -18.60 -4.93
CA ASP A 100 -14.34 -17.92 -4.74
C ASP A 100 -14.56 -16.83 -5.79
N LEU A 101 -13.55 -16.00 -6.05
CA LEU A 101 -13.60 -14.90 -7.01
C LEU A 101 -13.80 -15.37 -8.46
N GLN A 102 -13.37 -16.59 -8.80
CA GLN A 102 -13.65 -17.19 -10.11
C GLN A 102 -15.13 -17.54 -10.30
N VAL A 103 -15.87 -17.79 -9.22
CA VAL A 103 -17.32 -18.06 -9.25
C VAL A 103 -18.12 -16.77 -9.11
N ASN A 104 -17.69 -15.88 -8.21
CA ASN A 104 -18.31 -14.58 -7.97
C ASN A 104 -17.24 -13.53 -7.70
N PRO A 105 -16.97 -12.61 -8.65
CA PRO A 105 -15.85 -11.68 -8.53
C PRO A 105 -16.14 -10.50 -7.60
N ASN A 106 -17.35 -10.41 -7.02
CA ASN A 106 -17.69 -9.37 -6.05
C ASN A 106 -16.89 -9.57 -4.76
N ALA A 107 -16.26 -8.50 -4.31
CA ALA A 107 -15.48 -8.49 -3.08
C ALA A 107 -15.61 -7.17 -2.32
N SER A 108 -15.30 -7.23 -1.03
CA SER A 108 -15.18 -6.05 -0.18
C SER A 108 -13.86 -6.07 0.59
N LEU A 109 -13.02 -5.07 0.37
CA LEU A 109 -11.74 -4.88 1.04
C LEU A 109 -11.90 -3.88 2.19
N THR A 110 -11.54 -4.28 3.40
CA THR A 110 -11.48 -3.39 4.55
C THR A 110 -10.04 -3.15 4.99
N MET A 111 -9.71 -1.88 5.24
CA MET A 111 -8.39 -1.44 5.72
C MET A 111 -8.56 -0.41 6.84
N SER A 112 -7.67 -0.39 7.80
CA SER A 112 -7.74 0.43 9.01
C SER A 112 -6.37 0.97 9.39
N LEU A 113 -6.32 2.21 9.87
CA LEU A 113 -5.10 2.77 10.44
C LEU A 113 -4.61 2.03 11.69
N ALA A 114 -5.40 1.12 12.26
CA ALA A 114 -4.94 0.17 13.29
C ALA A 114 -3.84 -0.78 12.78
N GLN A 115 -3.74 -0.97 11.46
CA GLN A 115 -2.68 -1.73 10.80
C GLN A 115 -1.34 -0.97 10.79
N THR A 116 -1.39 0.34 11.05
CA THR A 116 -0.23 1.21 11.21
C THR A 116 0.01 1.54 12.69
N HIS A 117 0.98 2.39 12.99
CA HIS A 117 1.18 2.90 14.35
C HIS A 117 0.22 4.02 14.76
N TYR A 118 -0.58 4.56 13.83
CA TYR A 118 -1.42 5.75 14.04
C TYR A 118 -2.36 5.60 15.25
N CYS A 119 -3.25 4.60 15.23
CA CYS A 119 -4.28 4.50 16.28
C CYS A 119 -3.68 4.23 17.67
N LYS A 120 -2.62 3.40 17.72
CA LYS A 120 -1.90 3.15 18.97
C LYS A 120 -1.22 4.41 19.51
N LYS A 121 -0.62 5.23 18.65
CA LYS A 121 0.04 6.48 19.03
C LYS A 121 -0.97 7.51 19.56
N GLU A 122 -2.14 7.59 18.95
CA GLU A 122 -3.21 8.52 19.34
C GLU A 122 -4.06 8.01 20.52
N GLY A 123 -3.86 6.75 20.96
CA GLY A 123 -4.67 6.14 22.02
C GLY A 123 -6.10 5.80 21.61
N TYR A 124 -6.34 5.60 20.31
CA TYR A 124 -7.64 5.18 19.79
C TYR A 124 -7.74 3.66 19.77
N ASP A 125 -8.84 3.14 20.33
CA ASP A 125 -9.25 1.76 20.11
C ASP A 125 -9.48 1.49 18.61
N PRO A 126 -9.08 0.31 18.06
CA PRO A 126 -9.26 0.00 16.64
C PRO A 126 -10.71 0.08 16.13
N GLN A 127 -11.72 -0.09 16.99
CA GLN A 127 -13.12 0.01 16.62
C GLN A 127 -13.66 1.45 16.72
N SER A 128 -12.95 2.33 17.42
CA SER A 128 -13.32 3.75 17.49
C SER A 128 -13.27 4.37 16.09
N PRO A 129 -14.26 5.19 15.69
CA PRO A 129 -14.23 5.88 14.40
C PRO A 129 -13.05 6.86 14.27
N LEU A 130 -12.42 7.25 15.38
CA LEU A 130 -11.20 8.06 15.35
C LEU A 130 -10.00 7.30 14.78
N CYS A 131 -9.99 5.97 14.95
CA CYS A 131 -9.12 5.05 14.24
C CYS A 131 -9.72 4.77 12.85
N ALA A 132 -9.39 5.65 11.90
CA ALA A 132 -10.05 5.64 10.60
C ALA A 132 -9.92 4.29 9.89
N HIS A 133 -11.03 3.81 9.34
CA HIS A 133 -11.05 2.64 8.47
C HIS A 133 -11.98 2.86 7.28
N ILE A 134 -11.68 2.15 6.21
CA ILE A 134 -12.45 2.20 4.96
C ILE A 134 -12.89 0.83 4.52
N ILE A 135 -14.00 0.81 3.79
CA ILE A 135 -14.54 -0.37 3.14
C ILE A 135 -14.65 -0.02 1.65
N LEU A 136 -13.93 -0.75 0.81
CA LEU A 136 -13.94 -0.62 -0.64
C LEU A 136 -14.66 -1.85 -1.20
N SER A 137 -15.81 -1.68 -1.85
CA SER A 137 -16.55 -2.78 -2.47
C SER A 137 -16.55 -2.62 -3.98
N GLY A 138 -16.48 -3.76 -4.68
CA GLY A 138 -16.42 -3.78 -6.13
C GLY A 138 -16.14 -5.17 -6.66
N ILE A 139 -15.47 -5.22 -7.81
CA ILE A 139 -15.15 -6.45 -8.54
C ILE A 139 -13.65 -6.64 -8.58
N VAL A 140 -13.16 -7.82 -8.18
CA VAL A 140 -11.74 -8.17 -8.39
C VAL A 140 -11.57 -8.74 -9.80
N GLU A 141 -10.66 -8.15 -10.56
CA GLU A 141 -10.38 -8.56 -11.93
C GLU A 141 -8.88 -8.62 -12.20
N LYS A 142 -8.47 -9.39 -13.20
CA LYS A 142 -7.08 -9.43 -13.64
C LYS A 142 -6.69 -8.10 -14.26
N VAL A 143 -5.48 -7.64 -13.94
CA VAL A 143 -4.91 -6.44 -14.54
C VAL A 143 -4.63 -6.69 -16.01
N ASN A 144 -4.93 -5.70 -16.86
CA ASN A 144 -4.69 -5.78 -18.30
C ASN A 144 -3.22 -5.48 -18.64
N SER A 145 -2.83 -5.70 -19.90
CA SER A 145 -1.44 -5.51 -20.34
C SER A 145 -0.93 -4.07 -20.20
N THR A 146 -1.82 -3.06 -20.27
CA THR A 146 -1.44 -1.65 -20.17
C THR A 146 -1.12 -1.19 -18.75
N GLU A 147 -1.63 -1.89 -17.74
CA GLU A 147 -1.51 -1.51 -16.32
C GLU A 147 -0.59 -2.46 -15.53
N MET A 148 -0.21 -3.59 -16.13
CA MET A 148 0.60 -4.64 -15.52
C MET A 148 1.94 -4.14 -14.95
N ASP A 149 2.66 -3.31 -15.68
CA ASP A 149 3.96 -2.79 -15.23
C ASP A 149 3.81 -1.91 -13.99
N PHE A 150 2.75 -1.10 -13.93
CA PHE A 150 2.46 -0.28 -12.75
C PHE A 150 2.03 -1.14 -11.56
N ALA A 151 1.13 -2.11 -11.77
CA ALA A 151 0.71 -3.03 -10.71
C ALA A 151 1.90 -3.80 -10.12
N LYS A 152 2.79 -4.31 -10.98
CA LYS A 152 4.03 -4.99 -10.55
C LYS A 152 4.93 -4.06 -9.76
N LEU A 153 5.16 -2.83 -10.25
CA LEU A 153 5.96 -1.84 -9.53
C LEU A 153 5.35 -1.51 -8.16
N ALA A 154 4.04 -1.23 -8.12
CA ALA A 154 3.31 -0.89 -6.90
C ALA A 154 3.43 -2.01 -5.85
N LEU A 155 3.20 -3.26 -6.25
CA LEU A 155 3.25 -4.40 -5.35
C LEU A 155 4.68 -4.74 -4.92
N PHE A 156 5.63 -4.88 -5.84
CA PHE A 156 6.97 -5.36 -5.49
C PHE A 156 7.80 -4.31 -4.75
N THR A 157 7.51 -3.02 -4.94
CA THR A 157 8.16 -1.97 -4.12
C THR A 157 7.62 -1.93 -2.70
N ARG A 158 6.35 -2.31 -2.48
CA ARG A 158 5.75 -2.39 -1.14
C ARG A 158 6.00 -3.72 -0.45
N HIS A 159 6.02 -4.79 -1.22
CA HIS A 159 6.14 -6.18 -0.79
C HIS A 159 7.32 -6.86 -1.51
N PRO A 160 8.58 -6.53 -1.17
CA PRO A 160 9.75 -7.00 -1.91
C PRO A 160 9.89 -8.54 -1.92
N GLU A 161 9.35 -9.23 -0.92
CA GLU A 161 9.32 -10.71 -0.88
C GLU A 161 8.56 -11.32 -2.07
N MET A 162 7.54 -10.65 -2.61
CA MET A 162 6.74 -11.16 -3.73
C MET A 162 7.58 -11.43 -4.98
N ALA A 163 8.70 -10.73 -5.15
CA ALA A 163 9.63 -10.98 -6.26
C ALA A 163 10.34 -12.35 -6.17
N SER A 164 10.39 -12.94 -4.97
CA SER A 164 11.00 -14.25 -4.70
C SER A 164 9.99 -15.38 -4.52
N TRP A 165 8.69 -15.11 -4.66
CA TRP A 165 7.68 -16.16 -4.49
C TRP A 165 7.81 -17.25 -5.57
N PRO A 166 7.43 -18.50 -5.26
CA PRO A 166 7.64 -19.65 -6.15
C PRO A 166 7.01 -19.44 -7.54
N PRO A 167 7.76 -19.51 -8.63
CA PRO A 167 7.27 -19.16 -9.97
C PRO A 167 6.23 -20.17 -10.52
N ASP A 168 6.23 -21.40 -10.01
CA ASP A 168 5.35 -22.49 -10.40
C ASP A 168 3.92 -22.38 -9.82
N HIS A 169 3.66 -21.40 -8.95
CA HIS A 169 2.32 -21.14 -8.39
C HIS A 169 1.40 -20.33 -9.32
N GLY A 170 1.86 -19.97 -10.53
CA GLY A 170 1.01 -19.33 -11.55
C GLY A 170 0.47 -17.96 -11.14
N TRP A 171 1.32 -17.13 -10.54
CA TRP A 171 0.93 -15.81 -10.04
C TRP A 171 0.45 -14.86 -11.15
N PHE A 172 -0.48 -13.98 -10.81
CA PHE A 172 -0.99 -12.93 -11.68
C PHE A 172 -1.32 -11.66 -10.88
N PHE A 173 -1.29 -10.52 -11.57
CA PHE A 173 -1.70 -9.24 -11.00
C PHE A 173 -3.21 -9.06 -11.14
N ALA A 174 -3.85 -8.67 -10.05
CA ALA A 174 -5.27 -8.33 -10.01
C ALA A 174 -5.48 -6.96 -9.39
N LYS A 175 -6.67 -6.39 -9.58
CA LYS A 175 -7.08 -5.13 -8.95
C LYS A 175 -8.52 -5.21 -8.47
N LEU A 176 -8.86 -4.37 -7.48
CA LEU A 176 -10.24 -4.12 -7.10
C LEU A 176 -10.78 -2.93 -7.91
N ASN A 177 -11.74 -3.20 -8.81
CA ASN A 177 -12.50 -2.16 -9.48
C ASN A 177 -13.61 -1.67 -8.54
N ILE A 178 -13.36 -0.53 -7.88
CA ILE A 178 -14.19 0.01 -6.80
C ILE A 178 -15.49 0.62 -7.35
N THR A 179 -16.63 0.15 -6.84
CA THR A 179 -17.95 0.73 -7.13
C THR A 179 -18.53 1.50 -5.95
N ASN A 180 -18.18 1.11 -4.72
CA ASN A 180 -18.70 1.72 -3.50
C ASN A 180 -17.58 1.90 -2.46
N ILE A 181 -17.61 3.05 -1.79
CA ILE A 181 -16.60 3.43 -0.79
C ILE A 181 -17.33 3.92 0.43
N TRP A 182 -16.97 3.33 1.57
CA TRP A 182 -17.39 3.80 2.86
C TRP A 182 -16.20 4.17 3.73
N VAL A 183 -16.35 5.24 4.49
CA VAL A 183 -15.31 5.78 5.38
C VAL A 183 -15.92 5.97 6.76
N LEU A 184 -15.27 5.38 7.76
CA LEU A 184 -15.55 5.69 9.15
C LEU A 184 -14.32 6.36 9.75
N ASP A 185 -14.41 7.67 9.91
CA ASP A 185 -13.32 8.52 10.39
C ASP A 185 -13.76 9.49 11.50
N TYR A 186 -15.04 9.53 11.89
CA TYR A 186 -15.49 10.33 13.03
C TYR A 186 -16.85 9.85 13.55
N PHE A 187 -17.28 10.42 14.68
CA PHE A 187 -18.62 10.18 15.22
C PHE A 187 -19.70 10.69 14.25
N GLY A 188 -20.90 10.09 14.30
CA GLY A 188 -22.03 10.44 13.45
C GLY A 188 -22.37 9.41 12.37
N GLY A 189 -21.64 8.30 12.31
CA GLY A 189 -21.90 7.18 11.41
C GLY A 189 -21.02 7.18 10.16
N ILE A 190 -21.27 6.21 9.29
CA ILE A 190 -20.45 5.95 8.11
C ILE A 190 -20.71 6.98 7.00
N LYS A 191 -19.65 7.44 6.34
CA LYS A 191 -19.74 8.35 5.19
C LYS A 191 -19.56 7.57 3.88
N THR A 192 -20.23 7.98 2.82
CA THR A 192 -20.07 7.40 1.48
C THR A 192 -19.28 8.34 0.58
N VAL A 193 -18.36 7.81 -0.22
CA VAL A 193 -17.59 8.56 -1.21
C VAL A 193 -17.84 7.96 -2.59
N SER A 194 -18.00 8.80 -3.62
CA SER A 194 -18.12 8.30 -5.00
C SER A 194 -16.75 7.88 -5.52
N PRO A 195 -16.63 6.84 -6.37
CA PRO A 195 -15.35 6.50 -7.01
C PRO A 195 -14.72 7.70 -7.73
N LYS A 196 -15.54 8.55 -8.37
CA LYS A 196 -15.08 9.78 -9.01
C LYS A 196 -14.35 10.70 -8.03
N ASP A 197 -14.92 10.98 -6.87
CA ASP A 197 -14.29 11.87 -5.88
C ASP A 197 -13.05 11.23 -5.26
N TYR A 198 -13.07 9.92 -5.05
CA TYR A 198 -11.93 9.16 -4.53
C TYR A 198 -10.71 9.19 -5.45
N TYR A 199 -10.91 9.02 -6.76
CA TYR A 199 -9.81 9.03 -7.74
C TYR A 199 -9.36 10.45 -8.14
N ASN A 200 -10.14 11.50 -7.84
CA ASN A 200 -9.80 12.89 -8.17
C ASN A 200 -8.94 13.61 -7.10
N VAL A 201 -8.54 12.92 -6.04
CA VAL A 201 -7.69 13.49 -4.97
C VAL A 201 -6.38 12.71 -4.85
N GLU A 202 -5.41 13.24 -4.12
CA GLU A 202 -4.18 12.54 -3.78
C GLU A 202 -4.21 12.14 -2.28
N PRO A 203 -3.55 11.03 -1.89
CA PRO A 203 -3.48 10.56 -0.51
C PRO A 203 -2.79 11.56 0.43
#